data_AF-A0A4R3UPN6-F1
#
_entry.id   AF-A0A4R3UPN6-F1
#
_cell.length_a   1.000
_cell.length_b   1.000
_cell.length_c   1.000
_cell.angle_alpha   90.00
_cell.angle_beta   90.00
_cell.angle_gamma   90.00
#
_symmetry.space_group_name_H-M   'P 1'
#
loop_
_entity.id
_entity.type
_entity.pdbx_description
1 polymer ?
#
loop_
_entity_poly.entity_id
_entity_poly.type
_entity_poly.pdbx_seq_one_letter_code
_entity_poly.pdbx_strand_id
1 'polypeptide(L)'
;MNKTSLLAAALMAAAFTAQAQQPTPVKTYAQELVDRTVAQYPDLRAVVVHAASPKAAGNIIIASSIGRIGAPADEHDLDVVATGMTRVAMDQGKKRIEVELPLRDVGGATVGALGLVWRLPVGGSRAEFERNATAIRDGLSRRILNVANLMEPYPYEPLVTTKSRAQTLVDEALLRHPDVTVLALRARSHGELVLLGSTFGRHGKKADADDAKVMDSREPNTGVYSGGKRFGVDLALHDRSGAAIGTMNVGYAYSGKEDTKALTARAMALRDDLQARIDPAKPLDEIDP
;
A
#
# COMPACT_ATOMS: atom_id res chain seq x y z
N MET A 1 -45.50 10.31 -69.90
CA MET A 1 -44.12 10.74 -69.55
C MET A 1 -43.97 10.68 -68.03
N ASN A 2 -42.87 10.10 -67.52
CA ASN A 2 -42.10 10.46 -66.31
C ASN A 2 -42.83 11.09 -65.10
N LYS A 3 -42.70 10.65 -63.83
CA LYS A 3 -41.99 9.57 -63.09
C LYS A 3 -42.92 9.20 -61.88
N THR A 4 -42.62 8.43 -60.82
CA THR A 4 -41.40 7.77 -60.29
C THR A 4 -41.84 6.58 -59.41
N SER A 5 -41.02 5.53 -59.29
CA SER A 5 -41.17 4.52 -58.24
C SER A 5 -40.28 4.85 -57.03
N LEU A 6 -40.84 4.87 -55.82
CA LEU A 6 -40.08 5.02 -54.57
C LEU A 6 -39.91 3.65 -53.89
N LEU A 7 -38.71 3.09 -53.97
CA LEU A 7 -38.30 1.97 -53.12
C LEU A 7 -38.00 2.51 -51.71
N ALA A 8 -38.70 1.99 -50.70
CA ALA A 8 -38.35 2.23 -49.30
C ALA A 8 -37.29 1.20 -48.85
N ALA A 9 -36.03 1.60 -48.83
CA ALA A 9 -34.96 0.78 -48.26
C ALA A 9 -34.90 0.96 -46.73
N ALA A 10 -35.37 -0.04 -45.99
CA ALA A 10 -35.27 -0.05 -44.53
C ALA A 10 -33.84 -0.41 -44.08
N LEU A 11 -33.07 0.59 -43.64
CA LEU A 11 -31.80 0.38 -42.97
C LEU A 11 -32.04 -0.17 -41.56
N MET A 12 -31.78 -1.47 -41.35
CA MET A 12 -31.64 -2.00 -39.99
C MET A 12 -30.30 -1.53 -39.40
N ALA A 13 -30.36 -0.58 -38.48
CA ALA A 13 -29.22 -0.21 -37.66
C ALA A 13 -28.93 -1.32 -36.64
N ALA A 14 -27.84 -2.07 -36.85
CA ALA A 14 -27.37 -3.03 -35.88
C ALA A 14 -26.78 -2.26 -34.67
N ALA A 15 -27.56 -2.17 -33.59
CA ALA A 15 -27.09 -1.60 -32.33
C ALA A 15 -26.05 -2.55 -31.70
N PHE A 16 -24.77 -2.20 -31.82
CA PHE A 16 -23.74 -2.77 -30.96
C PHE A 16 -24.03 -2.33 -29.53
N THR A 17 -24.66 -3.22 -28.75
CA THR A 17 -24.73 -3.06 -27.30
C THR A 17 -23.32 -3.15 -26.76
N ALA A 18 -22.76 -2.01 -26.34
CA ALA A 18 -21.52 -1.99 -25.58
C ALA A 18 -21.72 -2.87 -24.34
N GLN A 19 -21.04 -4.02 -24.30
CA GLN A 19 -21.01 -4.86 -23.12
C GLN A 19 -20.37 -4.04 -22.01
N ALA A 20 -21.17 -3.66 -21.02
CA ALA A 20 -20.67 -2.96 -19.85
C ALA A 20 -19.53 -3.77 -19.25
N GLN A 21 -18.31 -3.22 -19.30
CA GLN A 21 -17.15 -3.82 -18.66
C GLN A 21 -17.54 -4.07 -17.21
N GLN A 22 -17.60 -5.34 -16.83
CA GLN A 22 -17.80 -5.73 -15.44
C GLN A 22 -16.72 -5.02 -14.63
N PRO A 23 -17.07 -4.26 -13.58
CA PRO A 23 -16.06 -3.55 -12.81
C PRO A 23 -15.04 -4.56 -12.30
N THR A 24 -13.78 -4.37 -12.68
CA THR A 24 -12.67 -5.23 -12.26
C THR A 24 -12.76 -5.42 -10.74
N PRO A 25 -12.85 -6.66 -10.22
CA PRO A 25 -12.97 -6.87 -8.78
C PRO A 25 -11.79 -6.25 -8.05
N VAL A 26 -12.03 -5.11 -7.40
CA VAL A 26 -10.98 -4.37 -6.70
C VAL A 26 -10.70 -5.10 -5.40
N LYS A 27 -9.60 -5.84 -5.37
CA LYS A 27 -9.16 -6.53 -4.17
C LYS A 27 -8.81 -5.52 -3.07
N THR A 28 -8.87 -5.95 -1.82
CA THR A 28 -8.42 -5.14 -0.69
C THR A 28 -6.90 -4.96 -0.75
N TYR A 29 -6.40 -3.88 -0.15
CA TYR A 29 -4.96 -3.66 -0.01
C TYR A 29 -4.28 -4.78 0.80
N ALA A 30 -4.96 -5.35 1.80
CA ALA A 30 -4.50 -6.56 2.48
C ALA A 30 -4.26 -7.74 1.52
N GLN A 31 -5.17 -7.96 0.57
CA GLN A 31 -5.02 -9.04 -0.41
C GLN A 31 -3.89 -8.73 -1.40
N GLU A 32 -3.71 -7.47 -1.83
CA GLU A 32 -2.52 -7.07 -2.61
C GLU A 32 -1.22 -7.38 -1.86
N LEU A 33 -1.13 -7.09 -0.57
CA LEU A 33 0.04 -7.38 0.23
C LEU A 33 0.30 -8.89 0.33
N VAL A 34 -0.74 -9.70 0.57
CA VAL A 34 -0.67 -11.17 0.56
C VAL A 34 -0.17 -11.71 -0.78
N ASP A 35 -0.73 -11.23 -1.89
CA ASP A 35 -0.36 -11.67 -3.24
C ASP A 35 1.11 -11.34 -3.55
N ARG A 36 1.58 -10.15 -3.16
CA ARG A 36 3.02 -9.77 -3.26
C ARG A 36 3.90 -10.67 -2.40
N THR A 37 3.51 -10.99 -1.16
CA THR A 37 4.28 -11.89 -0.28
C THR A 37 4.40 -13.28 -0.89
N VAL A 38 3.31 -13.86 -1.43
CA VAL A 38 3.37 -15.17 -2.08
C VAL A 38 4.27 -15.14 -3.33
N ALA A 39 4.20 -14.08 -4.14
CA ALA A 39 5.07 -13.92 -5.30
C ALA A 39 6.55 -13.77 -4.94
N GLN A 40 6.87 -13.10 -3.82
CA GLN A 40 8.24 -12.89 -3.35
C GLN A 40 8.84 -14.10 -2.62
N TYR A 41 7.99 -14.93 -1.99
CA TYR A 41 8.41 -16.05 -1.12
C TYR A 41 7.72 -17.37 -1.57
N PRO A 42 8.13 -17.97 -2.70
CA PRO A 42 7.44 -19.11 -3.34
C PRO A 42 7.41 -20.41 -2.52
N ASP A 43 8.20 -20.52 -1.45
CA ASP A 43 8.16 -21.65 -0.51
C ASP A 43 6.96 -21.61 0.45
N LEU A 44 6.31 -20.45 0.59
CA LEU A 44 5.09 -20.30 1.36
C LEU A 44 3.94 -21.08 0.72
N ARG A 45 3.17 -21.76 1.58
CA ARG A 45 1.93 -22.48 1.25
C ARG A 45 0.70 -21.69 1.58
N ALA A 46 0.75 -20.93 2.66
CA ALA A 46 -0.29 -20.00 3.05
C ALA A 46 0.33 -18.73 3.62
N VAL A 47 -0.27 -17.61 3.24
CA VAL A 47 -0.15 -16.31 3.91
C VAL A 47 -1.56 -15.90 4.26
N VAL A 48 -1.83 -15.68 5.54
CA VAL A 48 -3.17 -15.35 6.07
C VAL A 48 -3.04 -14.13 6.96
N VAL A 49 -3.93 -13.16 6.78
CA VAL A 49 -4.01 -11.95 7.62
C VAL A 49 -5.34 -11.95 8.37
N HIS A 50 -5.27 -12.07 9.69
CA HIS A 50 -6.39 -11.88 10.59
C HIS A 50 -6.37 -10.46 11.15
N ALA A 51 -7.47 -9.71 11.06
CA ALA A 51 -7.56 -8.37 11.64
C ALA A 51 -9.00 -8.02 12.03
N ALA A 52 -9.16 -7.00 12.88
CA ALA A 52 -10.46 -6.45 13.22
C ALA A 52 -11.11 -5.81 11.98
N SER A 53 -12.37 -6.16 11.71
CA SER A 53 -13.12 -5.65 10.56
C SER A 53 -14.32 -4.82 11.04
N PRO A 54 -14.57 -3.61 10.48
CA PRO A 54 -15.78 -2.84 10.80
C PRO A 54 -17.10 -3.55 10.47
N LYS A 55 -17.05 -4.67 9.71
CA LYS A 55 -18.21 -5.44 9.27
C LYS A 55 -18.45 -6.72 10.09
N ALA A 56 -17.62 -7.01 11.09
CA ALA A 56 -17.72 -8.22 11.90
C ALA A 56 -17.37 -7.97 13.37
N ALA A 57 -17.83 -8.84 14.27
CA ALA A 57 -17.37 -8.84 15.65
C ALA A 57 -16.04 -9.60 15.76
N GLY A 58 -15.00 -8.94 16.27
CA GLY A 58 -13.67 -9.54 16.48
C GLY A 58 -12.78 -9.58 15.23
N ASN A 59 -11.72 -10.38 15.30
CA ASN A 59 -10.78 -10.56 14.21
C ASN A 59 -11.27 -11.64 13.23
N ILE A 60 -11.15 -11.37 11.93
CA ILE A 60 -11.50 -12.29 10.85
C ILE A 60 -10.36 -12.35 9.82
N ILE A 61 -10.34 -13.37 8.97
CA ILE A 61 -9.48 -13.40 7.78
C ILE A 61 -9.90 -12.26 6.85
N ILE A 62 -9.05 -11.25 6.70
CA ILE A 62 -9.28 -10.11 5.79
C ILE A 62 -8.53 -10.26 4.45
N ALA A 63 -7.49 -11.10 4.41
CA ALA A 63 -6.75 -11.48 3.22
C ALA A 63 -6.10 -12.86 3.40
N SER A 64 -5.99 -13.63 2.32
CA SER A 64 -5.48 -15.00 2.37
C SER A 64 -5.09 -15.52 1.00
N SER A 65 -4.00 -16.26 0.92
CA SER A 65 -3.58 -16.97 -0.30
C SER A 65 -4.30 -18.32 -0.49
N ILE A 66 -5.12 -18.74 0.48
CA ILE A 66 -5.86 -20.02 0.48
C ILE A 66 -7.38 -19.84 0.65
N GLY A 67 -7.90 -18.62 0.46
CA GLY A 67 -9.31 -18.30 0.67
C GLY A 67 -9.69 -18.23 2.16
N ARG A 68 -10.90 -18.67 2.52
CA ARG A 68 -11.50 -18.53 3.87
C ARG A 68 -11.73 -17.08 4.34
N ILE A 69 -11.73 -16.09 3.44
CA ILE A 69 -12.01 -14.68 3.77
C ILE A 69 -13.33 -14.57 4.54
N GLY A 70 -13.32 -13.84 5.66
CA GLY A 70 -14.46 -13.69 6.56
C GLY A 70 -14.59 -14.75 7.65
N ALA A 71 -13.79 -15.82 7.64
CA ALA A 71 -13.75 -16.76 8.76
C ALA A 71 -13.18 -16.09 10.02
N PRO A 72 -13.69 -16.42 11.23
CA PRO A 72 -13.14 -15.90 12.48
C PRO A 72 -11.71 -16.38 12.71
N ALA A 73 -10.90 -15.52 13.33
CA ALA A 73 -9.62 -15.87 13.92
C ALA A 73 -9.81 -16.89 15.04
N ASP A 74 -8.86 -17.83 15.22
CA ASP A 74 -8.92 -18.79 16.31
C ASP A 74 -8.23 -18.31 17.60
N GLU A 75 -8.20 -19.15 18.64
CA GLU A 75 -7.61 -18.80 19.93
C GLU A 75 -6.11 -18.44 19.81
N HIS A 76 -5.38 -19.04 18.87
CA HIS A 76 -3.95 -18.79 18.67
C HIS A 76 -3.72 -17.44 17.99
N ASP A 77 -4.49 -17.13 16.95
CA ASP A 77 -4.47 -15.81 16.32
C ASP A 77 -4.79 -14.69 17.32
N LEU A 78 -5.77 -14.92 18.20
CA LEU A 78 -6.19 -13.95 19.21
C LEU A 78 -5.15 -13.79 20.33
N ASP A 79 -4.50 -14.87 20.77
CA ASP A 79 -3.38 -14.82 21.72
C ASP A 79 -2.17 -14.07 21.16
N VAL A 80 -1.81 -14.33 19.90
CA VAL A 80 -0.74 -13.61 19.18
C VAL A 80 -1.01 -12.11 19.08
N VAL A 81 -2.28 -11.70 18.87
CA VAL A 81 -2.69 -10.29 18.88
C VAL A 81 -2.64 -9.68 20.27
N ALA A 82 -3.15 -10.38 21.28
CA ALA A 82 -3.25 -9.88 22.65
C ALA A 82 -1.90 -9.76 23.35
N THR A 83 -1.02 -10.74 23.16
CA THR A 83 0.30 -10.80 23.81
C THR A 83 1.41 -10.13 22.99
N GLY A 84 1.25 -10.07 21.66
CA GLY A 84 2.32 -9.67 20.75
C GLY A 84 3.48 -10.67 20.67
N MET A 85 3.30 -11.91 21.15
CA MET A 85 4.30 -12.98 21.09
C MET A 85 4.12 -13.82 19.82
N THR A 86 5.25 -14.23 19.21
CA THR A 86 5.25 -15.12 18.06
C THR A 86 4.98 -16.56 18.50
N ARG A 87 4.05 -17.24 17.83
CA ARG A 87 3.78 -18.67 18.01
C ARG A 87 4.38 -19.47 16.84
N VAL A 88 4.89 -20.66 17.14
CA VAL A 88 5.39 -21.61 16.13
C VAL A 88 4.79 -22.98 16.37
N ALA A 89 4.09 -23.50 15.37
CA ALA A 89 3.61 -24.88 15.35
C ALA A 89 4.38 -25.68 14.30
N MET A 90 4.98 -26.79 14.72
CA MET A 90 5.57 -27.80 13.83
C MET A 90 4.73 -29.07 13.91
N ASP A 91 4.27 -29.58 12.77
CA ASP A 91 3.64 -30.90 12.70
C ASP A 91 4.64 -31.98 13.16
N GLN A 92 4.19 -32.95 13.97
CA GLN A 92 5.01 -34.08 14.44
C GLN A 92 5.58 -34.88 13.26
N GLY A 93 4.86 -34.95 12.14
CA GLY A 93 5.34 -35.56 10.90
C GLY A 93 6.43 -34.76 10.17
N LYS A 94 6.82 -33.58 10.67
CA LYS A 94 7.75 -32.63 10.03
C LYS A 94 7.33 -32.27 8.59
N LYS A 95 6.02 -32.16 8.31
CA LYS A 95 5.50 -31.83 6.96
C LYS A 95 5.14 -30.35 6.80
N ARG A 96 4.79 -29.68 7.90
CA ARG A 96 4.37 -28.29 7.97
C ARG A 96 5.08 -27.59 9.12
N ILE A 97 5.50 -26.35 8.89
CA ILE A 97 5.67 -25.36 9.95
C ILE A 97 4.76 -24.18 9.68
N GLU A 98 4.18 -23.68 10.75
CA GLU A 98 3.35 -22.50 10.80
C GLU A 98 3.94 -21.55 11.83
N VAL A 99 4.12 -20.29 11.43
CA VAL A 99 4.59 -19.21 12.29
C VAL A 99 3.54 -18.12 12.26
N GLU A 100 2.97 -17.82 13.43
CA GLU A 100 1.97 -16.79 13.63
C GLU A 100 2.63 -15.63 14.38
N LEU A 101 2.54 -14.41 13.81
CA LEU A 101 3.19 -13.22 14.36
C LEU A 101 2.17 -12.09 14.50
N PRO A 102 2.33 -11.16 15.47
CA PRO A 102 1.58 -9.92 15.45
C PRO A 102 1.93 -9.14 14.18
N LEU A 103 0.92 -8.93 13.32
CA LEU A 103 1.03 -8.01 12.19
C LEU A 103 1.03 -6.59 12.75
N ARG A 104 1.99 -5.78 12.31
CA ARG A 104 2.19 -4.41 12.80
C ARG A 104 1.95 -3.39 11.70
N ASP A 105 1.47 -2.22 12.07
CA ASP A 105 1.56 -1.04 11.22
C ASP A 105 2.96 -0.40 11.28
N VAL A 106 3.14 0.63 10.47
CA VAL A 106 4.37 1.41 10.35
C VAL A 106 4.76 2.17 11.62
N GLY A 107 3.84 2.34 12.58
CA GLY A 107 4.09 2.83 13.93
C GLY A 107 4.40 1.71 14.95
N GLY A 108 4.50 0.45 14.50
CA GLY A 108 4.74 -0.72 15.32
C GLY A 108 3.53 -1.18 16.16
N ALA A 109 2.35 -0.57 15.98
CA ALA A 109 1.14 -1.01 16.67
C ALA A 109 0.62 -2.32 16.07
N THR A 110 0.19 -3.26 16.91
CA THR A 110 -0.41 -4.52 16.45
C THR A 110 -1.77 -4.22 15.80
N VAL A 111 -1.93 -4.59 14.52
CA VAL A 111 -3.17 -4.42 13.74
C VAL A 111 -3.89 -5.73 13.46
N GLY A 112 -3.28 -6.86 13.80
CA GLY A 112 -3.79 -8.19 13.50
C GLY A 112 -2.77 -9.29 13.74
N ALA A 113 -3.06 -10.51 13.29
CA ALA A 113 -2.12 -11.61 13.20
C ALA A 113 -1.75 -11.89 11.72
N LEU A 114 -0.53 -12.35 11.52
CA LEU A 114 -0.01 -12.85 10.26
C LEU A 114 0.35 -14.33 10.43
N GLY A 115 -0.42 -15.22 9.79
CA GLY A 115 -0.10 -16.64 9.69
C GLY A 115 0.74 -16.92 8.45
N LEU A 116 1.93 -17.49 8.63
CA LEU A 116 2.83 -17.90 7.56
C LEU A 116 3.07 -19.41 7.64
N VAL A 117 2.74 -20.13 6.58
CA VAL A 117 2.87 -21.59 6.52
C VAL A 117 3.87 -21.96 5.44
N TRP A 118 4.88 -22.76 5.78
CA TRP A 118 5.78 -23.39 4.82
C TRP A 118 5.46 -24.90 4.72
N ARG A 119 5.67 -25.49 3.53
CA ARG A 119 6.01 -26.93 3.48
C ARG A 119 7.36 -27.04 4.16
N LEU A 120 7.53 -27.96 5.10
CA LEU A 120 8.86 -28.16 5.69
C LEU A 120 9.80 -28.74 4.62
N PRO A 121 10.90 -28.06 4.25
CA PRO A 121 11.99 -28.70 3.51
C PRO A 121 12.79 -29.56 4.49
N VAL A 122 13.48 -30.57 3.98
CA VAL A 122 14.45 -31.32 4.79
C VAL A 122 15.62 -30.40 5.16
N GLY A 123 15.71 -30.02 6.45
CA GLY A 123 16.88 -29.33 7.01
C GLY A 123 16.63 -28.00 7.71
N GLY A 124 15.48 -27.34 7.49
CA GLY A 124 15.20 -26.03 8.10
C GLY A 124 15.02 -26.08 9.62
N SER A 125 15.56 -25.08 10.33
CA SER A 125 15.49 -25.01 11.81
C SER A 125 14.37 -24.07 12.31
N ARG A 126 13.86 -24.29 13.54
CA ARG A 126 12.83 -23.41 14.15
C ARG A 126 13.24 -21.93 14.10
N ALA A 127 14.46 -21.64 14.55
CA ALA A 127 14.98 -20.28 14.63
C ALA A 127 15.17 -19.62 13.25
N GLU A 128 15.35 -20.42 12.19
CA GLU A 128 15.45 -19.92 10.81
C GLU A 128 14.09 -19.48 10.29
N PHE A 129 13.05 -20.29 10.47
CA PHE A 129 11.69 -19.90 10.12
C PHE A 129 11.20 -18.70 10.93
N GLU A 130 11.51 -18.61 12.23
CA GLU A 130 11.18 -17.42 13.04
C GLU A 130 11.85 -16.14 12.52
N ARG A 131 13.14 -16.22 12.09
CA ARG A 131 13.83 -15.09 11.44
C ARG A 131 13.20 -14.70 10.11
N ASN A 132 12.93 -15.68 9.25
CA ASN A 132 12.33 -15.44 7.94
C ASN A 132 10.91 -14.85 8.07
N ALA A 133 10.10 -15.39 8.97
CA ALA A 133 8.79 -14.89 9.32
C ALA A 133 8.81 -13.45 9.86
N THR A 134 9.78 -13.14 10.72
CA THR A 134 9.99 -11.78 11.25
C THR A 134 10.37 -10.81 10.13
N ALA A 135 11.27 -11.19 9.22
CA ALA A 135 11.65 -10.37 8.08
C ALA A 135 10.46 -10.08 7.13
N ILE A 136 9.60 -11.07 6.88
CA ILE A 136 8.35 -10.90 6.12
C ILE A 136 7.41 -9.93 6.84
N ARG A 137 7.16 -10.13 8.14
CA ARG A 137 6.29 -9.26 8.95
C ARG A 137 6.79 -7.82 9.00
N ASP A 138 8.10 -7.61 9.10
CA ASP A 138 8.70 -6.27 9.11
C ASP A 138 8.70 -5.62 7.72
N GLY A 139 8.82 -6.41 6.65
CA GLY A 139 8.59 -5.96 5.27
C GLY A 139 7.15 -5.49 5.04
N LEU A 140 6.16 -6.24 5.54
CA LEU A 140 4.75 -5.86 5.51
C LEU A 140 4.46 -4.62 6.37
N SER A 141 5.05 -4.55 7.57
CA SER A 141 4.87 -3.42 8.51
C SER A 141 5.20 -2.06 7.88
N ARG A 142 6.29 -1.97 7.10
CA ARG A 142 6.66 -0.75 6.35
C ARG A 142 5.66 -0.33 5.27
N ARG A 143 4.67 -1.18 4.95
CA ARG A 143 3.64 -0.96 3.94
C ARG A 143 2.24 -0.74 4.53
N ILE A 144 2.06 -0.87 5.84
CA ILE A 144 0.74 -0.80 6.48
C ILE A 144 0.65 0.49 7.27
N LEU A 145 -0.19 1.44 6.82
CA LEU A 145 -0.32 2.71 7.53
C LEU A 145 -1.14 2.58 8.83
N ASN A 146 -2.13 1.68 8.84
CA ASN A 146 -2.99 1.28 9.96
C ASN A 146 -3.94 0.16 9.52
N VAL A 147 -4.77 -0.37 10.44
CA VAL A 147 -5.75 -1.42 10.15
C VAL A 147 -6.84 -1.01 9.14
N ALA A 148 -7.24 0.25 9.09
CA ALA A 148 -8.27 0.69 8.13
C ALA A 148 -7.74 0.67 6.69
N ASN A 149 -6.47 1.04 6.49
CA ASN A 149 -5.80 1.00 5.19
C ASN A 149 -5.71 -0.41 4.59
N LEU A 150 -5.67 -1.47 5.40
CA LEU A 150 -5.73 -2.86 4.93
C LEU A 150 -7.06 -3.21 4.23
N MET A 151 -8.15 -2.55 4.62
CA MET A 151 -9.51 -2.82 4.10
C MET A 151 -9.90 -1.95 2.90
N GLU A 152 -9.03 -1.01 2.50
CA GLU A 152 -9.26 -0.14 1.35
C GLU A 152 -9.11 -0.88 0.02
N PRO A 153 -9.78 -0.42 -1.06
CA PRO A 153 -9.54 -0.91 -2.41
C PRO A 153 -8.07 -0.73 -2.85
N TYR A 154 -7.56 -1.66 -3.67
CA TYR A 154 -6.27 -1.53 -4.34
C TYR A 154 -6.35 -1.85 -5.85
N PRO A 155 -5.96 -0.90 -6.75
CA PRO A 155 -5.71 0.52 -6.45
C PRO A 155 -6.94 1.20 -5.83
N TYR A 156 -6.75 2.34 -5.18
CA TYR A 156 -7.85 3.00 -4.44
C TYR A 156 -8.91 3.54 -5.41
N GLU A 157 -8.46 4.16 -6.50
CA GLU A 157 -9.28 4.40 -7.67
C GLU A 157 -9.06 3.27 -8.70
N PRO A 158 -10.10 2.54 -9.15
CA PRO A 158 -9.95 1.27 -9.87
C PRO A 158 -9.19 1.31 -11.20
N LEU A 159 -9.02 2.50 -11.79
CA LEU A 159 -8.41 2.72 -13.11
C LEU A 159 -7.05 3.42 -13.06
N VAL A 160 -6.51 3.71 -11.86
CA VAL A 160 -5.23 4.39 -11.71
C VAL A 160 -4.07 3.39 -11.75
N THR A 161 -3.02 3.72 -12.51
CA THR A 161 -1.79 2.93 -12.56
C THR A 161 -1.07 2.91 -11.21
N THR A 162 -0.59 1.73 -10.82
CA THR A 162 0.29 1.53 -9.66
C THR A 162 1.77 1.54 -10.03
N LYS A 163 2.06 1.72 -11.33
CA LYS A 163 3.39 1.82 -11.95
C LYS A 163 3.59 3.22 -12.54
N SER A 164 3.35 4.24 -11.74
CA SER A 164 3.60 5.63 -12.12
C SER A 164 5.06 5.99 -11.92
N ARG A 165 5.56 7.01 -12.62
CA ARG A 165 6.87 7.61 -12.34
C ARG A 165 7.02 8.01 -10.87
N ALA A 166 5.94 8.49 -10.25
CA ALA A 166 5.90 8.76 -8.81
C ALA A 166 6.12 7.51 -7.94
N GLN A 167 5.56 6.34 -8.29
CA GLN A 167 5.82 5.11 -7.53
C GLN A 167 7.28 4.66 -7.69
N THR A 168 7.86 4.74 -8.89
CA THR A 168 9.27 4.43 -9.12
C THR A 168 10.17 5.30 -8.24
N LEU A 169 9.92 6.61 -8.19
CA LEU A 169 10.64 7.54 -7.31
C LEU A 169 10.52 7.18 -5.82
N VAL A 170 9.34 6.72 -5.37
CA VAL A 170 9.13 6.23 -4.00
C VAL A 170 9.96 4.97 -3.75
N ASP A 171 9.88 3.96 -4.61
CA ASP A 171 10.57 2.69 -4.42
C ASP A 171 12.11 2.87 -4.43
N GLU A 172 12.64 3.71 -5.32
CA GLU A 172 14.05 4.09 -5.39
C GLU A 172 14.54 4.94 -4.20
N ALA A 173 13.65 5.72 -3.58
CA ALA A 173 13.97 6.45 -2.34
C ALA A 173 14.09 5.50 -1.16
N LEU A 174 13.19 4.53 -1.01
CA LEU A 174 13.22 3.58 0.11
C LEU A 174 14.47 2.69 0.11
N LEU A 175 15.03 2.40 -1.07
CA LEU A 175 16.32 1.69 -1.20
C LEU A 175 17.51 2.50 -0.66
N ARG A 176 17.42 3.84 -0.66
CA ARG A 176 18.49 4.75 -0.23
C ARG A 176 18.25 5.36 1.16
N HIS A 177 17.01 5.39 1.62
CA HIS A 177 16.58 6.01 2.87
C HIS A 177 15.79 5.02 3.74
N PRO A 178 16.44 3.99 4.32
CA PRO A 178 15.77 2.96 5.11
C PRO A 178 15.23 3.47 6.47
N ASP A 179 15.54 4.71 6.86
CA ASP A 179 14.96 5.38 8.03
C ASP A 179 13.59 6.02 7.73
N VAL A 180 13.20 6.13 6.46
CA VAL A 180 11.88 6.59 6.04
C VAL A 180 10.85 5.49 6.24
N THR A 181 9.88 5.77 7.11
CA THR A 181 8.80 4.84 7.44
C THR A 181 7.57 5.04 6.55
N VAL A 182 7.29 6.29 6.18
CA VAL A 182 6.22 6.64 5.23
C VAL A 182 6.79 7.54 4.15
N LEU A 183 6.45 7.27 2.89
CA LEU A 183 6.68 8.19 1.79
C LEU A 183 5.47 8.15 0.86
N ALA A 184 4.98 9.31 0.45
CA ALA A 184 3.91 9.44 -0.53
C ALA A 184 4.11 10.69 -1.40
N LEU A 185 3.88 10.54 -2.71
CA LEU A 185 3.94 11.61 -3.69
C LEU A 185 2.55 11.81 -4.30
N ARG A 186 2.08 13.06 -4.31
CA ARG A 186 0.89 13.49 -5.04
C ARG A 186 1.29 14.43 -6.16
N ALA A 187 0.61 14.35 -7.30
CA ALA A 187 0.70 15.35 -8.36
C ALA A 187 -0.66 15.49 -9.05
N ARG A 188 -0.79 16.47 -9.96
CA ARG A 188 -2.00 16.61 -10.76
C ARG A 188 -2.06 15.51 -11.82
N SER A 189 -3.13 14.72 -11.82
CA SER A 189 -3.50 13.81 -12.91
C SER A 189 -4.94 14.13 -13.30
N HIS A 190 -5.20 14.28 -14.60
CA HIS A 190 -6.54 14.62 -15.12
C HIS A 190 -7.18 15.86 -14.44
N GLY A 191 -6.35 16.83 -14.04
CA GLY A 191 -6.75 18.07 -13.34
C GLY A 191 -6.76 17.98 -11.80
N GLU A 192 -6.89 16.78 -11.25
CA GLU A 192 -7.06 16.50 -9.82
C GLU A 192 -5.72 16.21 -9.13
N LEU A 193 -5.50 16.75 -7.92
CA LEU A 193 -4.35 16.37 -7.11
C LEU A 193 -4.60 15.01 -6.47
N VAL A 194 -3.89 13.98 -6.93
CA VAL A 194 -4.09 12.59 -6.51
C VAL A 194 -2.79 11.96 -6.03
N LEU A 195 -2.90 10.95 -5.16
CA LEU A 195 -1.75 10.16 -4.71
C LEU A 195 -1.32 9.18 -5.80
N LEU A 196 -0.12 9.39 -6.34
CA LEU A 196 0.40 8.65 -7.49
C LEU A 196 1.42 7.57 -7.09
N GLY A 197 2.13 7.77 -5.98
CA GLY A 197 3.02 6.76 -5.41
C GLY A 197 3.04 6.82 -3.89
N SER A 198 3.13 5.67 -3.21
CA SER A 198 3.40 5.63 -1.77
C SER A 198 3.90 4.27 -1.27
N THR A 199 4.36 4.24 -0.01
CA THR A 199 4.66 3.00 0.72
C THR A 199 3.40 2.18 1.05
N PHE A 200 2.23 2.83 1.18
CA PHE A 200 0.99 2.28 1.77
C PHE A 200 -0.17 2.12 0.76
N GLY A 201 0.13 2.12 -0.54
CA GLY A 201 -0.88 2.00 -1.59
C GLY A 201 -1.65 3.30 -1.81
N ARG A 202 -2.98 3.26 -1.68
CA ARG A 202 -3.90 4.41 -1.89
C ARG A 202 -3.82 5.11 -3.25
N HIS A 203 -3.24 4.45 -4.28
CA HIS A 203 -3.10 4.97 -5.64
C HIS A 203 -4.42 5.51 -6.20
N GLY A 204 -4.41 6.78 -6.61
CA GLY A 204 -5.57 7.52 -7.11
C GLY A 204 -6.35 8.32 -6.06
N LYS A 205 -6.13 8.10 -4.76
CA LYS A 205 -6.84 8.86 -3.71
C LYS A 205 -6.62 10.36 -3.90
N LYS A 206 -7.72 11.11 -4.06
CA LYS A 206 -7.72 12.58 -4.12
C LYS A 206 -7.17 13.20 -2.83
N ALA A 207 -6.47 14.31 -2.99
CA ALA A 207 -6.09 15.20 -1.90
C ALA A 207 -7.33 15.72 -1.17
N ASP A 208 -7.27 15.74 0.16
CA ASP A 208 -8.19 16.55 0.97
C ASP A 208 -7.66 17.99 1.11
N ALA A 209 -8.35 18.83 1.90
CA ALA A 209 -7.96 20.22 2.08
C ALA A 209 -6.59 20.39 2.77
N ASP A 210 -6.21 19.43 3.63
CA ASP A 210 -4.91 19.45 4.31
C ASP A 210 -3.78 19.00 3.39
N ASP A 211 -4.04 18.07 2.47
CA ASP A 211 -3.13 17.71 1.39
C ASP A 211 -2.95 18.84 0.36
N ALA A 212 -4.04 19.56 0.03
CA ALA A 212 -4.05 20.58 -1.00
C ALA A 212 -3.27 21.84 -0.61
N LYS A 213 -3.46 22.35 0.62
CA LYS A 213 -2.76 23.56 1.13
C LYS A 213 -1.23 23.44 1.15
N VAL A 214 -0.70 22.22 1.15
CA VAL A 214 0.75 21.97 1.11
C VAL A 214 1.35 22.43 -0.21
N MET A 215 0.60 22.37 -1.33
CA MET A 215 1.06 22.79 -2.66
C MET A 215 1.45 24.28 -2.72
N ASP A 216 0.76 25.12 -1.95
CA ASP A 216 1.00 26.57 -1.89
C ASP A 216 2.00 26.97 -0.78
N SER A 217 2.44 26.02 0.04
CA SER A 217 3.34 26.28 1.17
C SER A 217 4.81 26.27 0.76
N ARG A 218 5.53 27.33 1.15
CA ARG A 218 7.01 27.38 1.07
C ARG A 218 7.71 26.72 2.25
N GLU A 219 7.01 26.60 3.38
CA GLU A 219 7.55 26.00 4.61
C GLU A 219 7.03 24.56 4.79
N PRO A 220 7.83 23.66 5.39
CA PRO A 220 7.38 22.32 5.73
C PRO A 220 6.24 22.37 6.75
N ASN A 221 5.11 21.73 6.46
CA ASN A 221 4.12 21.45 7.50
C ASN A 221 4.54 20.18 8.25
N THR A 222 4.41 20.14 9.57
CA THR A 222 4.89 19.02 10.39
C THR A 222 3.86 18.57 11.41
N GLY A 223 3.89 17.28 11.75
CA GLY A 223 2.94 16.70 12.69
C GLY A 223 3.45 15.43 13.35
N VAL A 224 2.83 15.07 14.48
CA VAL A 224 3.08 13.81 15.17
C VAL A 224 1.84 12.92 15.03
N TYR A 225 2.04 11.72 14.50
CA TYR A 225 1.01 10.76 14.11
C TYR A 225 1.18 9.43 14.84
N SER A 226 0.27 8.49 14.58
CA SER A 226 0.35 7.10 15.09
C SER A 226 0.51 7.03 16.62
N GLY A 227 -0.22 7.88 17.35
CA GLY A 227 -0.20 7.90 18.82
C GLY A 227 1.14 8.34 19.42
N GLY A 228 1.87 9.25 18.76
CA GLY A 228 3.18 9.71 19.21
C GLY A 228 4.37 9.01 18.55
N LYS A 229 4.13 8.01 17.69
CA LYS A 229 5.18 7.10 17.19
C LYS A 229 5.78 7.45 15.82
N ARG A 230 5.22 8.44 15.13
CA ARG A 230 5.70 8.87 13.80
C ARG A 230 5.72 10.39 13.70
N PHE A 231 6.86 10.96 13.35
CA PHE A 231 6.98 12.37 12.96
C PHE A 231 6.81 12.45 11.45
N GLY A 232 5.85 13.26 10.98
CA GLY A 232 5.56 13.46 9.57
C GLY A 232 5.89 14.88 9.12
N VAL A 233 6.34 15.00 7.87
CA VAL A 233 6.68 16.27 7.22
C VAL A 233 6.02 16.29 5.85
N ASP A 234 5.20 17.31 5.60
CA ASP A 234 4.55 17.58 4.32
C ASP A 234 5.25 18.74 3.60
N LEU A 235 5.53 18.56 2.32
CA LEU A 235 6.36 19.45 1.51
C LEU A 235 5.78 19.63 0.11
N ALA A 236 5.77 20.86 -0.42
CA ALA A 236 5.54 21.10 -1.85
C ALA A 236 6.72 20.55 -2.68
N LEU A 237 6.40 19.82 -3.76
CA LEU A 237 7.36 19.44 -4.79
C LEU A 237 7.34 20.51 -5.89
N HIS A 238 8.52 20.93 -6.34
CA HIS A 238 8.64 21.93 -7.40
C HIS A 238 9.44 21.39 -8.59
N ASP A 239 9.16 21.91 -9.78
CA ASP A 239 10.03 21.70 -10.95
C ASP A 239 11.29 22.60 -10.89
N ARG A 240 12.10 22.55 -11.96
CA ARG A 240 13.32 23.37 -12.08
C ARG A 240 13.05 24.87 -12.25
N SER A 241 11.83 25.29 -12.57
CA SER A 241 11.43 26.70 -12.62
C SER A 241 10.98 27.23 -11.25
N GLY A 242 10.78 26.33 -10.27
CA GLY A 242 10.20 26.65 -8.97
C GLY A 242 8.67 26.63 -8.95
N ALA A 243 8.01 26.13 -10.00
CA ALA A 243 6.56 25.95 -10.00
C ALA A 243 6.18 24.69 -9.21
N ALA A 244 5.14 24.77 -8.38
CA ALA A 244 4.65 23.63 -7.60
C ALA A 244 3.97 22.59 -8.51
N ILE A 245 4.53 21.39 -8.56
CA ILE A 245 4.06 20.27 -9.39
C ILE A 245 3.35 19.18 -8.59
N GLY A 246 3.47 19.19 -7.26
CA GLY A 246 2.92 18.14 -6.41
C GLY A 246 3.20 18.37 -4.93
N THR A 247 2.94 17.34 -4.12
CA THR A 247 3.26 17.32 -2.69
C THR A 247 3.91 16.00 -2.29
N MET A 248 4.78 16.05 -1.29
CA MET A 248 5.43 14.89 -0.68
C MET A 248 5.11 14.84 0.81
N ASN A 249 4.55 13.73 1.29
CA ASN A 249 4.55 13.38 2.71
C ASN A 249 5.72 12.42 2.97
N VAL A 250 6.54 12.71 3.97
CA VAL A 250 7.51 11.75 4.51
C VAL A 250 7.25 11.54 6.01
N GLY A 251 7.52 10.34 6.50
CA GLY A 251 7.42 9.98 7.91
C GLY A 251 8.68 9.28 8.41
N TYR A 252 9.04 9.58 9.65
CA TYR A 252 10.13 8.95 10.40
C TYR A 252 9.59 8.34 11.69
N ALA A 253 10.25 7.29 12.19
CA ALA A 253 9.99 6.78 13.54
C ALA A 253 10.25 7.89 14.58
N TYR A 254 9.40 7.95 15.61
CA TYR A 254 9.45 9.00 16.63
C TYR A 254 9.10 8.43 18.01
N SER A 255 9.72 8.96 19.05
CA SER A 255 9.52 8.59 20.45
C SER A 255 9.38 9.82 21.36
N GLY A 256 9.35 11.02 20.79
CA GLY A 256 9.35 12.28 21.53
C GLY A 256 10.75 12.77 21.93
N LYS A 257 11.82 12.12 21.45
CA LYS A 257 13.21 12.39 21.84
C LYS A 257 14.10 12.84 20.68
N GLU A 258 13.66 12.58 19.46
CA GLU A 258 14.36 12.91 18.23
C GLU A 258 14.24 14.42 17.94
N ASP A 259 15.31 15.03 17.45
CA ASP A 259 15.27 16.43 17.04
C ASP A 259 14.39 16.60 15.79
N THR A 260 13.22 17.21 15.97
CA THR A 260 12.26 17.49 14.90
C THR A 260 12.82 18.42 13.83
N LYS A 261 13.78 19.29 14.15
CA LYS A 261 14.46 20.13 13.15
C LYS A 261 15.39 19.28 12.28
N ALA A 262 16.15 18.37 12.88
CA ALA A 262 16.99 17.42 12.14
C ALA A 262 16.15 16.50 11.24
N LEU A 263 15.00 15.99 11.72
CA LEU A 263 14.08 15.20 10.89
C LEU A 263 13.47 16.03 9.75
N THR A 264 13.11 17.28 10.00
CA THR A 264 12.61 18.21 8.96
C THR A 264 13.70 18.51 7.91
N ALA A 265 14.95 18.71 8.32
CA ALA A 265 16.07 18.90 7.40
C ALA A 265 16.32 17.66 6.52
N ARG A 266 16.19 16.45 7.06
CA ARG A 266 16.25 15.20 6.28
C ARG A 266 15.10 15.09 5.27
N ALA A 267 13.90 15.48 5.65
CA ALA A 267 12.74 15.51 4.77
C ALA A 267 12.97 16.45 3.57
N MET A 268 13.53 17.63 3.82
CA MET A 268 13.90 18.59 2.77
C MET A 268 15.02 18.05 1.88
N ALA A 269 16.05 17.41 2.43
CA ALA A 269 17.11 16.80 1.64
C ALA A 269 16.60 15.66 0.73
N LEU A 270 15.68 14.82 1.22
CA LEU A 270 15.02 13.80 0.42
C LEU A 270 14.14 14.41 -0.69
N ARG A 271 13.40 15.48 -0.38
CA ARG A 271 12.61 16.23 -1.37
C ARG A 271 13.50 16.74 -2.49
N ASP A 272 14.61 17.37 -2.15
CA ASP A 272 15.51 18.01 -3.11
C ASP A 272 16.21 16.95 -4.00
N ASP A 273 16.59 15.79 -3.44
CA ASP A 273 17.03 14.62 -4.20
C ASP A 273 15.96 14.13 -5.18
N LEU A 274 14.71 13.95 -4.71
CA LEU A 274 13.62 13.51 -5.57
C LEU A 274 13.33 14.53 -6.68
N GLN A 275 13.30 15.83 -6.37
CA GLN A 275 13.10 16.89 -7.36
C GLN A 275 14.19 16.90 -8.44
N ALA A 276 15.45 16.63 -8.08
CA ALA A 276 16.55 16.51 -9.06
C ALA A 276 16.36 15.34 -10.05
N ARG A 277 15.56 14.33 -9.67
CA ARG A 277 15.26 13.10 -10.42
C ARG A 277 13.93 13.14 -11.18
N ILE A 278 13.19 14.26 -11.08
CA ILE A 278 12.02 14.55 -11.90
C ILE A 278 12.49 15.15 -13.23
N ASP A 279 12.11 14.49 -14.33
CA ASP A 279 12.30 15.00 -15.68
C ASP A 279 11.12 15.92 -16.01
N PRO A 280 11.32 17.22 -16.29
CA PRO A 280 10.21 18.14 -16.62
C PRO A 280 9.48 17.77 -17.91
N ALA A 281 10.02 16.89 -18.75
CA ALA A 281 9.33 16.35 -19.92
C ALA A 281 8.42 15.13 -19.60
N LYS A 282 8.50 14.56 -18.39
CA LYS A 282 7.78 13.35 -17.98
C LYS A 282 6.86 13.59 -16.79
N PRO A 283 5.53 13.55 -16.98
CA PRO A 283 4.57 13.68 -15.89
C PRO A 283 4.78 12.63 -14.79
N LEU A 284 4.48 13.00 -13.54
CA LEU A 284 4.60 12.09 -12.39
C LEU A 284 3.57 10.93 -12.43
N ASP A 285 2.51 11.05 -13.22
CA ASP A 285 1.49 10.03 -13.48
C ASP A 285 1.75 9.19 -14.74
N GLU A 286 2.81 9.48 -15.52
CA GLU A 286 3.24 8.65 -16.65
C GLU A 286 3.61 7.23 -16.17
N ILE A 287 3.36 6.23 -17.02
CA ILE A 287 3.68 4.83 -16.72
C ILE A 287 5.20 4.62 -16.81
N ASP A 288 5.80 4.15 -15.72
CA ASP A 288 7.22 3.84 -15.57
C ASP A 288 7.34 2.41 -14.98
N PRO A 289 7.42 1.35 -15.81
CA PRO A 289 6.98 0.00 -15.47
C PRO A 289 8.03 -0.99 -14.92
#